data_AF-A0A4V2V1F0-F1
#
_entry.id   AF-A0A4V2V1F0-F1
#
_cell.length_a   1.000
_cell.length_b   1.000
_cell.length_c   1.000
_cell.angle_alpha   90.00
_cell.angle_beta   90.00
_cell.angle_gamma   90.00
#
_symmetry.space_group_name_H-M   'P 1'
#
loop_
_entity.id
_entity.type
_entity.pdbx_description
1 polymer ?
#
loop_
_entity_poly.entity_id
_entity_poly.type
_entity_poly.pdbx_seq_one_letter_code
_entity_poly.pdbx_strand_id
1 'polypeptide(L)'
;MIRSKEAFLRKLEQELSFHPDCREIVAEYQSHLEEIIHERTFEMKDEQQIMSSVVERLGSPEEIASMWKEEAKVHPEKTSWMFVIINITLFLGGGLLTFIYHAFEWTWADALWLYLTDIPFLIILLYIGFWVFLGYEMGKEFGYQGKHLLKKTFTLALVPNLVLMALTVLRMIPYHWFSPLLNTPFIVTCIVLTALLYPICWMAYYWGRRASV
;
A
#
# COMPACT_ATOMS: atom_id res chain seq x y z
N MET A 1 -32.66 -7.02 19.60
CA MET A 1 -32.10 -6.32 18.43
C MET A 1 -32.61 -4.89 18.50
N ILE A 2 -31.72 -3.91 18.66
CA ILE A 2 -32.06 -2.51 18.92
C ILE A 2 -32.43 -1.86 17.59
N ARG A 3 -33.66 -1.35 17.46
CA ARG A 3 -34.21 -0.87 16.18
C ARG A 3 -33.56 0.45 15.76
N SER A 4 -33.13 1.24 16.74
CA SER A 4 -32.43 2.51 16.55
C SER A 4 -30.96 2.35 16.12
N LYS A 5 -30.29 1.23 16.45
CA LYS A 5 -28.96 0.88 15.93
C LYS A 5 -28.97 0.71 14.42
N GLU A 6 -29.93 -0.06 13.90
CA GLU A 6 -30.04 -0.30 12.46
C GLU A 6 -30.31 1.01 11.70
N ALA A 7 -31.13 1.89 12.28
CA ALA A 7 -31.41 3.20 11.71
C ALA A 7 -30.16 4.09 11.66
N PHE A 8 -29.34 4.08 12.71
CA PHE A 8 -28.07 4.81 12.75
C PHE A 8 -27.11 4.33 11.65
N LEU A 9 -26.89 3.02 11.55
CA LEU A 9 -25.97 2.44 10.56
C LEU A 9 -26.45 2.68 9.11
N ARG A 10 -27.76 2.55 8.85
CA ARG A 10 -28.31 2.83 7.51
C ARG A 10 -28.12 4.29 7.10
N LYS A 11 -28.29 5.22 8.06
CA LYS A 11 -28.09 6.65 7.81
C LYS A 11 -26.62 6.97 7.58
N LEU A 12 -25.74 6.39 8.39
CA LEU A 12 -24.29 6.51 8.22
C LEU A 12 -23.82 5.98 6.85
N GLU A 13 -24.33 4.82 6.42
CA GLU A 13 -24.04 4.23 5.10
C GLU A 13 -24.51 5.14 3.95
N GLN A 14 -25.67 5.77 4.08
CA GLN A 14 -26.17 6.73 3.08
C GLN A 14 -25.28 7.98 2.99
N GLU A 15 -24.92 8.57 4.13
CA GLU A 15 -24.07 9.76 4.18
C GLU A 15 -22.64 9.47 3.72
N LEU A 16 -22.11 8.26 3.95
CA LEU A 16 -20.80 7.81 3.49
C LEU A 16 -20.79 7.22 2.07
N SER A 17 -21.90 7.26 1.33
CA SER A 17 -21.99 6.67 -0.02
C SER A 17 -20.98 7.26 -1.03
N PHE A 18 -20.44 8.45 -0.77
CA PHE A 18 -19.37 9.05 -1.55
C PHE A 18 -17.98 8.42 -1.30
N HIS A 19 -17.79 7.74 -0.18
CA HIS A 19 -16.51 7.23 0.27
C HIS A 19 -16.28 5.80 -0.28
N PRO A 20 -15.15 5.51 -0.96
CA PRO A 20 -14.89 4.19 -1.55
C PRO A 20 -14.89 3.06 -0.52
N ASP A 21 -14.50 3.35 0.72
CA ASP A 21 -14.44 2.39 1.84
C ASP A 21 -15.69 2.40 2.74
N CYS A 22 -16.83 2.92 2.25
CA CYS A 22 -18.08 3.05 3.01
C CYS A 22 -18.44 1.78 3.81
N ARG A 23 -18.36 0.60 3.20
CA ARG A 23 -18.69 -0.67 3.87
C ARG A 23 -17.78 -1.00 5.05
N GLU A 24 -16.50 -0.67 4.95
CA GLU A 24 -15.52 -0.97 6.01
C GLU A 24 -15.68 0.02 7.17
N ILE A 25 -15.87 1.32 6.87
CA ILE A 25 -16.15 2.35 7.88
C ILE A 25 -17.44 1.99 8.64
N VAL A 26 -18.51 1.63 7.94
CA VAL A 26 -19.78 1.23 8.57
C VAL A 26 -19.60 -0.01 9.45
N ALA A 27 -18.78 -0.99 9.04
CA ALA A 27 -18.50 -2.18 9.84
C ALA A 27 -17.70 -1.87 11.12
N GLU A 28 -16.76 -0.93 11.06
CA GLU A 28 -16.01 -0.46 12.24
C GLU A 28 -16.94 0.24 13.24
N TYR A 29 -17.75 1.20 12.76
CA TYR A 29 -18.74 1.86 13.59
C TYR A 29 -19.77 0.88 14.15
N GLN A 30 -20.13 -0.16 13.41
CA GLN A 30 -20.99 -1.22 13.93
C GLN A 30 -20.37 -1.93 15.14
N SER A 31 -19.06 -2.25 15.09
CA SER A 31 -18.35 -2.87 16.22
C SER A 31 -18.32 -1.95 17.44
N HIS A 32 -17.99 -0.67 17.24
CA HIS A 32 -17.99 0.32 18.33
C HIS A 32 -19.39 0.54 18.91
N LEU A 33 -20.42 0.56 18.06
CA LEU A 33 -21.80 0.66 18.53
C LEU A 33 -22.18 -0.54 19.39
N GLU A 34 -21.77 -1.75 18.99
CA GLU A 34 -22.04 -2.98 19.74
C GLU A 34 -21.38 -2.97 21.11
N GLU A 35 -20.14 -2.50 21.20
CA GLU A 35 -19.43 -2.33 22.48
C GLU A 35 -20.13 -1.33 23.39
N ILE A 36 -20.45 -0.12 22.89
CA ILE A 36 -21.10 0.93 23.70
C ILE A 36 -22.49 0.49 24.15
N ILE A 37 -23.26 -0.12 23.26
CA ILE A 37 -24.58 -0.67 23.60
C ILE A 37 -24.43 -1.74 24.68
N HIS A 38 -23.46 -2.63 24.55
CA HIS A 38 -23.23 -3.69 25.53
C HIS A 38 -22.86 -3.13 26.91
N GLU A 39 -21.95 -2.15 26.97
CA GLU A 39 -21.58 -1.43 28.20
C GLU A 39 -22.80 -0.76 28.85
N ARG A 40 -23.60 -0.03 28.07
CA ARG A 40 -24.71 0.78 28.58
C ARG A 40 -25.99 0.00 28.85
N THR A 41 -26.19 -1.17 28.23
CA THR A 41 -27.38 -2.02 28.47
C THR A 41 -27.47 -2.48 29.93
N PHE A 42 -26.34 -2.56 30.65
CA PHE A 42 -26.34 -2.88 32.08
C PHE A 42 -26.73 -1.69 32.98
N GLU A 43 -26.53 -0.46 32.52
CA GLU A 43 -26.74 0.76 33.31
C GLU A 43 -28.06 1.48 32.97
N MET A 44 -28.50 1.38 31.71
CA MET A 44 -29.65 2.11 31.18
C MET A 44 -30.65 1.14 30.56
N LYS A 45 -31.92 1.26 30.96
CA LYS A 45 -33.01 0.40 30.44
C LYS A 45 -33.73 0.98 29.22
N ASP A 46 -33.53 2.26 28.95
CA ASP A 46 -34.22 2.97 27.87
C ASP A 46 -33.34 3.08 26.62
N GLU A 47 -33.86 2.61 25.49
CA GLU A 47 -33.19 2.59 24.19
C GLU A 47 -32.83 4.01 23.72
N GLN A 48 -33.68 5.01 24.03
CA GLN A 48 -33.40 6.40 23.68
C GLN A 48 -32.19 6.97 24.44
N GLN A 49 -32.05 6.63 25.73
CA GLN A 49 -30.92 7.08 26.55
C GLN A 49 -29.59 6.44 26.13
N ILE A 50 -29.64 5.16 25.74
CA ILE A 50 -28.47 4.46 25.20
C ILE A 50 -28.03 5.14 23.89
N MET A 51 -28.97 5.42 22.98
CA MET A 51 -28.64 6.06 21.72
C MET A 51 -28.21 7.53 21.86
N SER A 52 -28.72 8.27 22.83
CA SER A 52 -28.19 9.61 23.12
C SER A 52 -26.75 9.56 23.60
N SER A 53 -26.40 8.57 24.44
CA SER A 53 -25.01 8.37 24.88
C SER A 53 -24.10 7.95 23.72
N VAL A 54 -24.62 7.15 22.77
CA VAL A 54 -23.91 6.79 21.53
C VAL A 54 -23.61 8.04 20.71
N VAL A 55 -24.60 8.92 20.48
CA VAL A 55 -24.41 10.16 19.72
C VAL A 55 -23.48 11.13 20.43
N GLU A 56 -23.54 11.21 21.77
CA GLU A 56 -22.63 12.04 22.55
C GLU A 56 -21.17 11.57 22.48
N ARG A 57 -20.95 10.25 22.42
CA ARG A 57 -19.59 9.65 22.41
C ARG A 57 -18.99 9.51 21.01
N LEU A 58 -19.79 9.14 20.02
CA LEU A 58 -19.33 8.88 18.64
C LEU A 58 -19.65 10.01 17.65
N GLY A 59 -20.57 10.91 18.00
CA GLY A 59 -21.16 11.88 17.07
C GLY A 59 -22.38 11.32 16.35
N SER A 60 -23.13 12.24 15.73
CA SER A 60 -24.23 11.89 14.81
C SER A 60 -23.70 11.30 13.49
N PRO A 61 -24.51 10.50 12.76
CA PRO A 61 -24.11 9.98 11.45
C PRO A 61 -23.62 11.06 10.47
N GLU A 62 -24.23 12.25 10.52
CA GLU A 62 -23.88 13.41 9.71
C GLU A 62 -22.53 14.00 10.11
N GLU A 63 -22.26 14.13 11.42
CA GLU A 63 -20.96 14.60 11.93
C GLU A 63 -19.84 13.62 11.55
N ILE A 64 -20.08 12.32 11.72
CA ILE A 64 -19.13 11.28 11.31
C ILE A 64 -18.84 11.38 9.82
N ALA A 65 -19.87 11.45 8.97
CA ALA A 65 -19.68 11.59 7.52
C ALA A 65 -18.95 12.88 7.14
N SER A 66 -19.18 13.98 7.87
CA SER A 66 -18.49 15.25 7.65
C SER A 66 -17.00 15.16 8.00
N MET A 67 -16.63 14.47 9.09
CA MET A 67 -15.23 14.21 9.45
C MET A 67 -14.52 13.41 8.37
N TRP A 68 -15.14 12.32 7.90
CA TRP A 68 -14.61 11.51 6.80
C TRP A 68 -14.51 12.28 5.49
N LYS A 69 -15.40 13.25 5.25
CA LYS A 69 -15.33 14.13 4.07
C LYS A 69 -14.17 15.12 4.16
N GLU A 70 -13.77 15.54 5.35
CA GLU A 70 -12.59 16.38 5.57
C GLU A 70 -11.30 15.56 5.50
N GLU A 71 -11.26 14.36 6.09
CA GLU A 71 -10.13 13.44 5.94
C GLU A 71 -9.91 13.02 4.49
N ALA A 72 -10.99 12.74 3.73
CA ALA A 72 -10.90 12.44 2.31
C ALA A 72 -10.32 13.60 1.47
N LYS A 73 -10.38 14.86 1.95
CA LYS A 73 -9.73 16.01 1.28
C LYS A 73 -8.23 16.07 1.54
N VAL A 74 -7.75 15.50 2.63
CA VAL A 74 -6.31 15.40 2.94
C VAL A 74 -5.74 14.24 2.14
N HIS A 75 -5.48 14.48 0.86
CA HIS A 75 -5.14 13.47 -0.15
C HIS A 75 -4.10 12.42 0.30
N PRO A 76 -4.52 11.16 0.54
CA PRO A 76 -3.61 10.02 0.70
C PRO A 76 -2.85 9.66 -0.60
N GLU A 77 -3.25 10.25 -1.73
CA GLU A 77 -2.73 9.90 -3.05
C GLU A 77 -1.31 10.41 -3.34
N LYS A 78 -0.85 11.50 -2.70
CA LYS A 78 0.45 12.11 -3.04
C LYS A 78 1.63 11.25 -2.63
N THR A 79 1.62 10.72 -1.40
CA THR A 79 2.71 9.87 -0.90
C THR A 79 2.79 8.57 -1.69
N SER A 80 1.64 7.94 -2.00
CA SER A 80 1.59 6.72 -2.82
C SER A 80 2.07 6.95 -4.26
N TRP A 81 1.75 8.08 -4.89
CA TRP A 81 2.21 8.38 -6.25
C TRP A 81 3.71 8.67 -6.33
N MET A 82 4.28 9.33 -5.32
CA MET A 82 5.72 9.57 -5.25
C MET A 82 6.51 8.25 -5.32
N PHE A 83 6.02 7.20 -4.65
CA PHE A 83 6.66 5.89 -4.68
C PHE A 83 6.51 5.16 -6.03
N VAL A 84 5.34 5.26 -6.65
CA VAL A 84 5.12 4.73 -8.02
C VAL A 84 6.09 5.40 -9.00
N ILE A 85 6.24 6.73 -8.89
CA ILE A 85 7.16 7.51 -9.73
C ILE A 85 8.60 7.07 -9.51
N ILE A 86 9.04 6.87 -8.26
CA ILE A 86 10.39 6.38 -7.96
C ILE A 86 10.63 5.00 -8.60
N ASN A 87 9.69 4.07 -8.47
CA ASN A 87 9.84 2.74 -9.06
C ASN A 87 9.91 2.79 -10.59
N ILE A 88 9.03 3.57 -11.23
CA ILE A 88 9.04 3.82 -12.68
C ILE A 88 10.35 4.47 -13.11
N THR A 89 10.86 5.43 -12.34
CA THR A 89 12.12 6.14 -12.65
C THR A 89 13.31 5.21 -12.55
N LEU A 90 13.35 4.32 -11.55
CA LEU A 90 14.39 3.29 -11.43
C LEU A 90 14.31 2.29 -12.59
N PHE A 91 13.11 1.87 -12.98
CA PHE A 91 12.90 0.94 -14.08
C PHE A 91 13.28 1.54 -15.44
N LEU A 92 12.78 2.73 -15.76
CA LEU A 92 13.12 3.45 -16.99
C LEU A 92 14.58 3.88 -17.01
N GLY A 93 15.13 4.31 -15.87
CA GLY A 93 16.53 4.67 -15.73
C GLY A 93 17.46 3.48 -15.98
N GLY A 94 17.17 2.31 -15.40
CA GLY A 94 17.92 1.08 -15.67
C GLY A 94 17.81 0.64 -17.12
N GLY A 95 16.62 0.71 -17.72
CA GLY A 95 16.40 0.41 -19.13
C GLY A 95 17.14 1.36 -20.07
N LEU A 96 17.09 2.67 -19.79
CA LEU A 96 17.78 3.70 -20.55
C LEU A 96 19.30 3.55 -20.43
N LEU A 97 19.81 3.27 -19.23
CA LEU A 97 21.24 3.02 -19.01
C LEU A 97 21.71 1.78 -19.80
N THR A 98 20.92 0.70 -19.79
CA THR A 98 21.20 -0.51 -20.57
C THR A 98 21.25 -0.20 -22.07
N PHE A 99 20.29 0.60 -22.56
CA PHE A 99 20.25 1.06 -23.94
C PHE A 99 21.45 1.93 -24.29
N ILE A 100 21.79 2.91 -23.44
CA ILE A 100 22.92 3.81 -23.65
C ILE A 100 24.24 3.03 -23.73
N TYR A 101 24.44 2.09 -22.80
CA TYR A 101 25.63 1.23 -22.77
C TYR A 101 25.80 0.39 -24.05
N HIS A 102 24.70 -0.07 -24.66
CA HIS A 102 24.76 -0.87 -25.90
C HIS A 102 24.78 -0.04 -27.18
N ALA A 103 24.15 1.14 -27.17
CA ALA A 103 23.99 1.97 -28.36
C ALA A 103 25.10 3.03 -28.50
N PHE A 104 25.77 3.40 -27.40
CA PHE A 104 26.77 4.46 -27.38
C PHE A 104 28.02 4.02 -26.61
N GLU A 105 29.20 4.17 -27.21
CA GLU A 105 30.51 3.90 -26.58
C GLU A 105 30.93 5.06 -25.65
N TRP A 106 30.06 5.43 -24.72
CA TRP A 106 30.31 6.52 -23.78
C TRP A 106 31.05 6.00 -22.54
N THR A 107 32.28 6.48 -22.36
CA THR A 107 33.17 6.07 -21.26
C THR A 107 32.58 6.27 -19.86
N TRP A 108 31.70 7.26 -19.66
CA TRP A 108 31.02 7.47 -18.39
C TRP A 108 29.92 6.42 -18.13
N ALA A 109 29.24 5.95 -19.18
CA ALA A 109 28.23 4.92 -19.08
C ALA A 109 28.88 3.56 -18.80
N ASP A 110 30.02 3.29 -19.42
CA ASP A 110 30.83 2.09 -19.15
C ASP A 110 31.30 2.02 -17.69
N ALA A 111 31.85 3.12 -17.17
CA ALA A 111 32.28 3.21 -15.79
C ALA A 111 31.11 3.01 -14.81
N LEU A 112 29.98 3.68 -15.05
CA LEU A 112 28.79 3.53 -14.22
C LEU A 112 28.22 2.11 -14.28
N TRP A 113 28.19 1.50 -15.47
CA TRP A 113 27.76 0.12 -15.66
C TRP A 113 28.64 -0.85 -14.88
N LEU A 114 29.96 -0.74 -14.98
CA LEU A 114 30.92 -1.55 -14.23
C LEU A 114 30.71 -1.44 -12.71
N TYR A 115 30.56 -0.23 -12.18
CA TYR A 115 30.27 -0.05 -10.75
C TYR A 115 28.96 -0.72 -10.33
N LEU A 116 27.89 -0.55 -11.12
CA LEU A 116 26.59 -1.16 -10.81
C LEU A 116 26.64 -2.69 -10.92
N THR A 117 27.43 -3.24 -11.85
CA THR A 117 27.64 -4.69 -11.97
C THR A 117 28.40 -5.29 -10.78
N ASP A 118 29.15 -4.48 -10.02
CA ASP A 118 29.99 -4.94 -8.91
C ASP A 118 29.25 -5.01 -7.57
N ILE A 119 28.13 -4.28 -7.44
CA ILE A 119 27.34 -4.18 -6.19
C ILE A 119 25.87 -4.65 -6.29
N PRO A 120 25.55 -5.72 -7.03
CA PRO A 120 24.16 -6.12 -7.28
C PRO A 120 23.40 -6.49 -6.00
N PHE A 121 24.08 -7.11 -5.01
CA PHE A 121 23.48 -7.44 -3.72
C PHE A 121 23.11 -6.21 -2.89
N LEU A 122 23.92 -5.15 -2.96
CA LEU A 122 23.64 -3.90 -2.25
C LEU A 122 22.40 -3.23 -2.85
N ILE A 123 22.27 -3.25 -4.18
CA ILE A 123 21.09 -2.72 -4.89
C ILE A 123 19.83 -3.47 -4.46
N ILE A 124 19.88 -4.80 -4.39
CA ILE A 124 18.77 -5.64 -3.91
C ILE A 124 18.41 -5.30 -2.46
N LEU A 125 19.41 -5.19 -1.57
CA LEU A 125 19.20 -4.88 -0.17
C LEU A 125 18.50 -3.52 0.00
N LEU A 126 18.97 -2.49 -0.70
CA LEU A 126 18.36 -1.15 -0.71
C LEU A 126 16.94 -1.19 -1.26
N TYR A 127 16.71 -1.95 -2.32
CA TYR A 127 15.38 -2.11 -2.91
C TYR A 127 14.40 -2.80 -1.96
N ILE A 128 14.83 -3.85 -1.26
CA ILE A 128 14.02 -4.51 -0.23
C ILE A 128 13.75 -3.55 0.94
N GLY A 129 14.78 -2.82 1.40
CA GLY A 129 14.63 -1.83 2.46
C GLY A 129 13.62 -0.73 2.09
N PHE A 130 13.68 -0.22 0.86
CA PHE A 130 12.71 0.74 0.33
C PHE A 130 11.29 0.19 0.38
N TRP A 131 11.08 -1.05 -0.04
CA TRP A 131 9.77 -1.70 -0.02
C TRP A 131 9.24 -1.98 1.39
N VAL A 132 10.11 -2.40 2.31
CA VAL A 132 9.76 -2.56 3.73
C VAL A 132 9.33 -1.22 4.31
N PHE A 133 10.13 -0.17 4.09
CA PHE A 133 9.83 1.19 4.55
C PHE A 133 8.51 1.70 3.98
N LEU A 134 8.25 1.47 2.70
CA LEU A 134 7.00 1.82 2.04
C LEU A 134 5.81 1.09 2.65
N GLY A 135 5.92 -0.23 2.86
CA GLY A 135 4.86 -0.99 3.52
C GLY A 135 4.57 -0.46 4.92
N TYR A 136 5.61 -0.13 5.68
CA TYR A 136 5.51 0.46 7.02
C TYR A 136 4.83 1.84 7.02
N GLU A 137 5.31 2.79 6.21
CA GLU A 137 4.71 4.12 6.12
C GLU A 137 3.25 4.03 5.64
N MET A 138 2.95 3.18 4.66
CA MET A 138 1.56 2.97 4.24
C MET A 138 0.67 2.40 5.35
N GLY A 139 1.20 1.52 6.20
CA GLY A 139 0.47 0.98 7.35
C GLY A 139 0.23 2.03 8.42
N LYS A 140 1.23 2.88 8.67
CA LYS A 140 1.18 3.95 9.67
C LYS A 140 0.29 5.12 9.25
N GLU A 141 0.36 5.52 7.98
CA GLU A 141 -0.30 6.71 7.44
C GLU A 141 -1.74 6.43 6.98
N PHE A 142 -2.04 5.20 6.52
CA PHE A 142 -3.34 4.86 5.91
C PHE A 142 -4.14 3.76 6.64
N GLY A 143 -3.67 3.25 7.78
CA GLY A 143 -4.47 2.40 8.67
C GLY A 143 -5.09 1.18 7.99
N TYR A 144 -6.43 1.11 7.88
CA TYR A 144 -7.15 0.02 7.19
C TYR A 144 -7.30 0.26 5.67
N GLN A 145 -7.41 1.53 5.26
CA GLN A 145 -7.55 1.97 3.86
C GLN A 145 -6.28 1.70 3.03
N GLY A 146 -5.11 1.66 3.68
CA GLY A 146 -3.83 1.39 3.06
C GLY A 146 -3.73 0.01 2.40
N LYS A 147 -4.60 -0.95 2.75
CA LYS A 147 -4.59 -2.31 2.17
C LYS A 147 -4.89 -2.32 0.67
N HIS A 148 -5.91 -1.57 0.24
CA HIS A 148 -6.28 -1.52 -1.17
C HIS A 148 -5.23 -0.73 -1.98
N LEU A 149 -4.76 0.38 -1.41
CA LEU A 149 -3.72 1.21 -1.99
C LEU A 149 -2.40 0.45 -2.14
N LEU A 150 -1.96 -0.26 -1.09
CA LEU A 150 -0.80 -1.14 -1.09
C LEU A 150 -0.94 -2.19 -2.20
N LYS A 151 -2.07 -2.89 -2.29
CA LYS A 151 -2.27 -3.91 -3.33
C LYS A 151 -2.19 -3.33 -4.74
N LYS A 152 -2.84 -2.18 -5.00
CA LYS A 152 -2.86 -1.53 -6.31
C LYS A 152 -1.47 -1.01 -6.71
N THR A 153 -0.82 -0.29 -5.80
CA THR A 153 0.53 0.27 -6.00
C THR A 153 1.57 -0.82 -6.19
N PHE A 154 1.51 -1.87 -5.37
CA PHE A 154 2.42 -3.02 -5.45
C PHE A 154 2.25 -3.79 -6.76
N THR A 155 1.00 -4.02 -7.19
CA THR A 155 0.72 -4.70 -8.47
C THR A 155 1.23 -3.85 -9.65
N LEU A 156 0.97 -2.55 -9.64
CA LEU A 156 1.40 -1.65 -10.73
C LEU A 156 2.93 -1.53 -10.83
N ALA A 157 3.64 -1.58 -9.71
CA ALA A 157 5.10 -1.47 -9.65
C ALA A 157 5.82 -2.80 -9.89
N LEU A 158 5.39 -3.91 -9.27
CA LEU A 158 6.12 -5.19 -9.36
C LEU A 158 5.75 -6.01 -10.60
N VAL A 159 4.51 -5.95 -11.10
CA VAL A 159 4.12 -6.77 -12.25
C VAL A 159 4.99 -6.45 -13.48
N PRO A 160 5.21 -5.18 -13.88
CA PRO A 160 6.10 -4.87 -15.00
C PRO A 160 7.52 -5.38 -14.79
N ASN A 161 8.05 -5.28 -13.57
CA ASN A 161 9.40 -5.72 -13.23
C ASN A 161 9.53 -7.26 -13.28
N LEU A 162 8.56 -8.00 -12.74
CA LEU A 162 8.48 -9.46 -12.83
C LEU A 162 8.33 -9.94 -14.27
N VAL A 163 7.50 -9.26 -15.07
CA VAL A 163 7.32 -9.58 -16.49
C VAL A 163 8.63 -9.38 -17.23
N LEU A 164 9.34 -8.27 -17.01
CA LEU A 164 10.64 -8.04 -17.66
C LEU A 164 11.65 -9.14 -17.30
N MET A 165 11.77 -9.49 -16.01
CA MET A 165 12.67 -10.57 -15.57
C MET A 165 12.26 -11.94 -16.11
N ALA A 166 10.96 -12.22 -16.25
CA ALA A 166 10.49 -13.45 -16.86
C ALA A 166 10.83 -13.50 -18.36
N LEU A 167 10.67 -12.40 -19.08
CA LEU A 167 11.00 -12.29 -20.51
C LEU A 167 12.50 -12.47 -20.79
N THR A 168 13.39 -12.01 -19.88
CA THR A 168 14.83 -12.25 -19.99
C THR A 168 15.20 -13.71 -19.72
N VAL A 169 14.57 -14.39 -18.74
CA VAL A 169 14.78 -15.85 -18.51
C VAL A 169 14.26 -16.69 -19.67
N LEU A 170 13.11 -16.34 -20.24
CA LEU A 170 12.52 -17.02 -21.39
C LEU A 170 13.27 -16.75 -22.70
N ARG A 171 14.39 -16.01 -22.65
CA ARG A 171 15.25 -15.64 -23.79
C ARG A 171 14.52 -14.89 -24.91
N MET A 172 13.37 -14.27 -24.63
CA MET A 172 12.72 -13.36 -25.57
C MET A 172 13.53 -12.06 -25.71
N ILE A 173 14.28 -11.70 -24.67
CA ILE A 173 15.24 -10.60 -24.67
C ILE A 173 16.67 -11.18 -24.66
N PRO A 174 17.61 -10.66 -25.48
CA PRO A 174 18.95 -11.21 -25.55
C PRO A 174 19.71 -11.03 -24.23
N TYR A 175 20.11 -12.15 -23.61
CA TYR A 175 20.80 -12.18 -22.32
C TYR A 175 22.11 -11.37 -22.29
N HIS A 176 22.79 -11.25 -23.44
CA HIS A 176 24.02 -10.49 -23.54
C HIS A 176 23.84 -9.00 -23.24
N TRP A 177 22.63 -8.44 -23.40
CA TRP A 177 22.33 -7.04 -23.08
C TRP A 177 22.46 -6.72 -21.60
N PHE A 178 22.45 -7.74 -20.75
CA PHE A 178 22.53 -7.58 -19.31
C PHE A 178 23.75 -8.26 -18.70
N SER A 179 24.65 -8.79 -19.53
CA SER A 179 25.92 -9.35 -19.07
C SER A 179 26.89 -8.20 -18.74
N PRO A 180 27.67 -8.26 -17.64
CA PRO A 180 27.79 -9.33 -16.65
C PRO A 180 26.82 -9.23 -15.45
N LEU A 181 25.96 -8.20 -15.43
CA LEU A 181 25.09 -7.84 -14.30
C LEU A 181 24.07 -8.93 -13.93
N LEU A 182 23.49 -9.60 -14.93
CA LEU A 182 22.38 -10.54 -14.74
C LEU A 182 22.80 -11.95 -15.14
N ASN A 183 23.44 -12.67 -14.20
CA ASN A 183 23.67 -14.10 -14.39
C ASN A 183 22.35 -14.89 -14.23
N THR A 184 22.15 -16.01 -14.93
CA THR A 184 20.90 -16.81 -14.82
C THR A 184 20.50 -17.13 -13.36
N PRO A 185 21.40 -17.59 -12.47
CA PRO A 185 21.06 -17.81 -11.05
C PRO A 185 20.69 -16.52 -10.31
N PHE A 186 21.28 -15.39 -10.71
CA PHE A 186 20.98 -14.08 -10.13
C PHE A 186 19.57 -13.61 -10.52
N ILE A 187 19.16 -13.77 -11.79
CA ILE A 187 17.80 -13.44 -12.24
C ILE A 187 16.75 -14.28 -11.49
N VAL A 188 16.99 -15.58 -11.33
CA VAL A 188 16.09 -16.46 -10.55
C VAL A 188 15.98 -15.99 -9.11
N THR A 189 17.11 -15.61 -8.49
CA THR A 189 17.13 -15.04 -7.13
C THR A 189 16.30 -13.76 -7.05
N CYS A 190 16.46 -12.85 -8.02
CA CYS A 190 15.66 -11.63 -8.11
C CYS A 190 14.16 -11.93 -8.24
N ILE A 191 13.76 -12.91 -9.06
CA ILE A 191 12.34 -13.30 -9.21
C ILE A 191 11.78 -13.79 -7.86
N VAL A 192 12.51 -14.68 -7.17
CA VAL A 192 12.09 -15.19 -5.86
C VAL A 192 11.97 -14.08 -4.83
N LEU A 193 12.98 -13.20 -4.72
CA LEU A 193 12.95 -12.05 -3.81
C LEU A 193 11.81 -11.08 -4.16
N THR A 194 11.54 -10.86 -5.44
CA THR A 194 10.44 -10.02 -5.93
C THR A 194 9.07 -10.62 -5.63
N ALA A 195 8.93 -11.95 -5.64
CA ALA A 195 7.73 -12.61 -5.17
C ALA A 195 7.57 -12.51 -3.64
N LEU A 196 8.67 -12.65 -2.88
CA LEU A 196 8.69 -12.52 -1.42
C LEU A 196 8.52 -11.06 -0.94
N LEU A 197 8.75 -10.08 -1.80
CA LEU A 197 8.54 -8.68 -1.48
C LEU A 197 7.07 -8.39 -1.10
N TYR A 198 6.10 -9.09 -1.70
CA TYR A 198 4.69 -8.91 -1.37
C TYR A 198 4.37 -9.27 0.09
N PRO A 199 4.66 -10.49 0.58
CA PRO A 199 4.44 -10.83 1.98
C PRO A 199 5.31 -9.98 2.93
N ILE A 200 6.51 -9.56 2.52
CA ILE A 200 7.37 -8.69 3.33
C ILE A 200 6.72 -7.30 3.53
N CYS A 201 6.27 -6.65 2.45
CA CYS A 201 5.56 -5.38 2.53
C CYS A 201 4.26 -5.52 3.33
N TRP A 202 3.57 -6.65 3.18
CA TRP A 202 2.38 -6.95 3.96
C TRP A 202 2.68 -7.01 5.46
N MET A 203 3.76 -7.69 5.88
CA MET A 203 4.18 -7.70 7.29
C MET A 203 4.56 -6.30 7.78
N ALA A 204 5.30 -5.53 6.98
CA ALA A 204 5.68 -4.16 7.31
C ALA A 204 4.46 -3.24 7.48
N TYR A 205 3.44 -3.42 6.65
CA TYR A 205 2.15 -2.74 6.76
C TYR A 205 1.44 -3.03 8.08
N TYR A 206 1.35 -4.30 8.49
CA TYR A 206 0.75 -4.64 9.79
C TYR A 206 1.55 -4.07 10.95
N TRP A 207 2.87 -3.96 10.82
CA TRP A 207 3.72 -3.34 11.82
C TRP A 207 3.46 -1.83 11.91
N GLY A 208 3.48 -1.11 10.78
CA GLY A 208 3.18 0.32 10.73
C GLY A 208 1.81 0.66 11.32
N ARG A 209 0.79 -0.16 10.99
CA ARG A 209 -0.57 0.00 11.52
C ARG A 209 -0.66 -0.18 13.04
N ARG A 210 0.14 -1.06 13.64
CA ARG A 210 0.18 -1.23 15.10
C ARG A 210 0.88 -0.08 15.81
N ALA A 211 1.75 0.65 15.12
CA ALA A 211 2.49 1.78 15.67
C ALA A 211 1.70 3.10 15.60
N SER A 212 0.59 3.16 14.86
CA SER A 212 -0.29 4.32 14.77
C SER A 212 -1.44 4.32 15.79
N VAL A 213 -1.57 3.25 16.60
CA VAL A 213 -2.56 3.12 17.70
C VAL A 213 -1.93 3.56 19.01
#